data_AF-A0A6G3WLI4-F1
#
_entry.id   AF-A0A6G3WLI4-F1
#
_cell.length_a   1.000
_cell.length_b   1.000
_cell.length_c   1.000
_cell.angle_alpha   90.00
_cell.angle_beta   90.00
_cell.angle_gamma   90.00
#
_symmetry.space_group_name_H-M   'P 1'
#
loop_
_entity.id
_entity.type
_entity.pdbx_description
1 polymer ?
#
loop_
_entity_poly.entity_id
_entity_poly.type
_entity_poly.pdbx_seq_one_letter_code
_entity_poly.pdbx_strand_id
1 'polypeptide(L)' 'EVRRAVVAANTAVSQAESIRTFRILAHPFTEELGLLTPSLKLKRKAIEAAYAVEVDALYH' A
#
# COMPACT_ATOMS: atom_id res chain seq x y z
N GLU A 1 10.69 13.09 -3.85
CA GLU A 1 9.25 13.26 -4.16
C GLU A 1 8.30 12.49 -3.27
N VAL A 2 8.35 11.15 -3.21
CA VAL A 2 7.31 10.35 -2.50
C VAL A 2 7.11 10.76 -1.03
N ARG A 3 8.20 10.95 -0.27
CA ARG A 3 8.10 11.43 1.12
C ARG A 3 7.40 12.79 1.23
N ARG A 4 7.65 13.71 0.28
CA ARG A 4 6.97 15.02 0.26
C ARG A 4 5.48 14.87 -0.01
N ALA A 5 5.11 14.00 -0.95
CA ALA A 5 3.71 13.71 -1.25
C ALA A 5 2.97 13.10 -0.04
N VAL A 6 3.62 12.18 0.69
CA VAL A 6 3.05 11.60 1.93
C VAL A 6 2.85 12.67 3.01
N VAL A 7 3.84 13.55 3.21
CA VAL A 7 3.70 14.67 4.16
C VAL A 7 2.54 15.57 3.76
N ALA A 8 2.43 15.95 2.49
CA ALA A 8 1.32 16.77 2.01
C ALA A 8 -0.04 16.08 2.20
N ALA A 9 -0.15 14.78 1.88
CA ALA A 9 -1.38 14.01 2.08
C ALA A 9 -1.82 13.98 3.55
N ASN A 10 -0.88 13.80 4.48
CA ASN A 10 -1.17 13.78 5.91
C ASN A 10 -1.71 15.12 6.44
N THR A 11 -1.46 16.25 5.76
CA THR A 11 -2.05 17.54 6.17
C THR A 11 -3.56 17.67 5.87
N ALA A 12 -4.09 16.79 5.01
CA ALA A 12 -5.48 16.83 4.58
C ALA A 12 -6.41 15.91 5.39
N VAL A 13 -5.86 15.14 6.33
CA VAL A 13 -6.59 14.11 7.09
C VAL A 13 -6.37 14.27 8.59
N SER A 14 -7.20 13.62 9.40
CA SER A 14 -7.00 13.59 10.85
C SER A 14 -5.71 12.83 11.22
N GLN A 15 -5.24 13.00 12.47
CA GLN A 15 -4.08 12.25 12.94
C GLN A 15 -4.32 10.74 12.89
N ALA A 16 -5.53 10.28 13.20
CA ALA A 16 -5.89 8.86 13.18
C ALA A 16 -5.83 8.24 11.77
N GLU A 17 -6.09 9.04 10.74
CA GLU A 17 -6.06 8.65 9.33
C GLU A 17 -4.69 8.90 8.66
N SER A 18 -3.77 9.55 9.36
CA SER A 18 -2.44 9.87 8.82
C SER A 18 -1.62 8.61 8.55
N ILE A 19 -0.89 8.61 7.44
CA ILE A 19 0.05 7.55 7.05
C ILE A 19 1.25 7.61 8.00
N ARG A 20 1.38 6.62 8.88
CA ARG A 20 2.46 6.52 9.88
C ARG A 20 3.75 5.95 9.31
N THR A 21 3.64 4.91 8.49
CA THR A 21 4.74 4.24 7.82
C THR A 21 4.28 3.75 6.46
N PHE A 22 5.20 3.60 5.51
CA PHE A 22 4.91 3.09 4.18
C PHE A 22 6.13 2.42 3.56
N ARG A 23 5.88 1.45 2.69
CA ARG A 23 6.90 0.77 1.89
C ARG A 23 6.64 1.03 0.41
N ILE A 24 7.71 1.26 -0.35
CA ILE A 24 7.66 1.27 -1.81
C ILE A 24 8.01 -0.13 -2.30
N LEU A 25 7.08 -0.73 -3.02
CA LEU A 25 7.26 -2.03 -3.66
C LEU A 25 7.94 -1.85 -5.01
N ALA A 26 8.77 -2.82 -5.40
CA ALA A 26 9.48 -2.78 -6.69
C ALA A 26 8.58 -3.11 -7.89
N HIS A 27 7.47 -3.80 -7.65
CA HIS A 27 6.57 -4.28 -8.69
C HIS A 27 5.15 -3.74 -8.49
N PRO A 28 4.44 -3.42 -9.59
CA PRO A 28 3.04 -3.01 -9.51
C PRO A 28 2.14 -4.21 -9.18
N PHE A 29 0.91 -3.91 -8.76
CA PHE A 29 -0.15 -4.93 -8.72
C PHE A 29 -0.65 -5.19 -10.14
N THR A 30 -0.76 -6.45 -10.52
CA THR A 30 -1.24 -6.87 -11.84
C THR A 30 -2.37 -7.87 -11.71
N GLU A 31 -3.20 -7.97 -12.74
CA GLU A 31 -4.23 -9.00 -12.84
C GLU A 31 -3.61 -10.39 -13.01
N GLU A 32 -2.51 -10.49 -13.77
CA GLU A 32 -1.76 -11.73 -14.03
C GLU A 32 -1.28 -12.41 -12.74
N LEU A 33 -0.83 -11.60 -11.77
CA LEU A 33 -0.42 -12.07 -10.44
C LEU A 33 -1.62 -12.32 -9.51
N GLY A 34 -2.85 -12.15 -9.99
CA GLY A 34 -4.07 -12.31 -9.21
C GLY A 34 -4.29 -11.22 -8.16
N LEU A 35 -3.54 -10.11 -8.23
CA LEU A 35 -3.59 -9.01 -7.26
C LEU A 35 -4.68 -7.98 -7.60
N LEU A 36 -5.14 -7.97 -8.84
CA LEU A 36 -6.25 -7.14 -9.33
C LEU A 36 -7.42 -8.00 -9.83
N THR A 37 -8.63 -7.43 -9.84
CA THR A 37 -9.77 -7.95 -10.62
C THR A 37 -9.58 -7.64 -12.11
N PRO A 38 -10.34 -8.29 -13.01
CA PRO A 38 -10.37 -7.90 -14.44
C PRO A 38 -10.80 -6.45 -14.67
N SER A 39 -11.47 -5.85 -13.70
CA SER A 39 -11.84 -4.43 -13.67
C SER A 39 -10.82 -3.54 -12.94
N LEU A 40 -9.59 -4.02 -12.74
CA LEU A 40 -8.46 -3.33 -12.10
C LEU A 40 -8.66 -2.91 -10.64
N LYS A 41 -9.64 -3.50 -9.94
CA LYS A 41 -9.84 -3.27 -8.51
C LYS A 41 -8.85 -4.11 -7.70
N LEU A 42 -8.36 -3.58 -6.59
CA LEU A 42 -7.45 -4.29 -5.69
C LEU A 42 -8.14 -5.52 -5.07
N LYS A 43 -7.49 -6.69 -5.16
CA LYS A 43 -7.86 -7.87 -4.38
C LYS A 43 -7.10 -7.87 -3.06
N ARG A 44 -7.63 -7.13 -2.08
CA ARG A 44 -6.94 -6.83 -0.82
C ARG A 44 -6.35 -8.07 -0.12
N LYS A 45 -7.13 -9.14 0.03
CA LYS A 45 -6.65 -10.39 0.66
C LYS A 45 -5.48 -11.06 -0.09
N ALA A 46 -5.49 -11.01 -1.42
CA ALA A 46 -4.41 -11.57 -2.22
C ALA A 46 -3.13 -10.73 -2.09
N ILE A 47 -3.27 -9.41 -2.05
CA ILE A 47 -2.18 -8.47 -1.83
C ILE A 47 -1.57 -8.66 -0.43
N GLU A 48 -2.41 -8.72 0.61
CA GLU A 48 -1.96 -8.94 1.99
C GLU A 48 -1.19 -10.26 2.13
N ALA A 49 -1.65 -11.34 1.48
CA ALA A 49 -0.96 -12.62 1.49
C ALA A 49 0.37 -12.60 0.71
N ALA A 50 0.38 -11.97 -0.47
CA ALA A 50 1.57 -11.92 -1.33
C ALA A 50 2.70 -11.06 -0.73
N TYR A 51 2.36 -10.03 0.05
CA TYR A 51 3.30 -9.10 0.66
C TYR A 51 3.28 -9.16 2.19
N ALA A 52 2.98 -10.33 2.75
CA ALA A 52 2.85 -10.51 4.20
C ALA A 52 4.13 -10.10 4.94
N VAL A 53 5.31 -10.41 4.37
CA VAL A 53 6.61 -10.07 4.95
C VAL A 53 6.83 -8.56 5.00
N GLU A 54 6.51 -7.85 3.91
CA GLU A 54 6.65 -6.40 3.84
C GLU A 54 5.68 -5.70 4.78
N VAL A 55 4.45 -6.21 4.90
CA VAL A 55 3.45 -5.68 5.84
C VAL A 55 3.90 -5.91 7.27
N ASP A 56 4.38 -7.11 7.61
CA ASP A 56 4.90 -7.45 8.94
C ASP A 56 6.05 -6.52 9.36
N ALA A 57 7.00 -6.28 8.46
CA ALA A 57 8.13 -5.36 8.65
C ALA A 57 7.74 -3.88 8.80
N LEU A 58 6.47 -3.50 8.59
CA LEU A 58 5.98 -2.15 8.92
C LEU A 58 5.53 -2.02 10.38
N TYR A 59 5.23 -3.15 11.04
CA TYR A 59 4.72 -3.20 12.40
C TYR A 59 5.74 -3.71 13.43
N HIS A 60 6.84 -4.31 12.96
CA HIS A 60 7.93 -4.87 13.76
C HIS A 60 9.27 -4.21 13.42
#